data_AF-A0A5N7JRJ0-F1
#
_entry.id   AF-A0A5N7JRJ0-F1
#
_cell.length_a   1.000
_cell.length_b   1.000
_cell.length_c   1.000
_cell.angle_alpha   90.00
_cell.angle_beta   90.00
_cell.angle_gamma   90.00
#
_symmetry.space_group_name_H-M   'P 1'
#
loop_
_entity.id
_entity.type
_entity.pdbx_description
1 polymer ?
#
loop_
_entity_poly.entity_id
_entity_poly.type
_entity_poly.pdbx_seq_one_letter_code
_entity_poly.pdbx_strand_id
1 'polypeptide(L)'
;MTIRAILSGRNVDLELASYSENGFKLIDSQGFYDDVLLSTPLHLDTAFDEKKFDVFFLAKKDILESDIFQVYDETRKVRIGWCIPVNALDSTDHDFSSDTHFQKYAFSAIKSALMSIDDSIFTKELDIGSNFQIRLVDIFHSDTAILIISRETLTVDRAFQIECAMPSLIRHGYVRLSNISPDEITLSGIRPENSKIQLKLISSDLGNHQVIDSLLHSAFAYETKAILCFFYLYQIFELLLEEIYQSEQLKIVNDLITAAGDSSKAKDALEKAQKISSEKKRIALLANVYSKSQGKLSNLKISCNALLKTIGRNEGKNFEEYFYSIRNFIFHQYRDFPIDKEQLLREVIYDVRDWLPDMLCSFRKPT
;
A
#
# COMPACT_ATOMS: atom_id res chain seq x y z
N MET A 1 -14.01 13.61 -16.69
CA MET A 1 -13.95 13.14 -15.30
C MET A 1 -15.08 13.85 -14.62
N THR A 2 -16.12 13.10 -14.26
CA THR A 2 -17.42 13.66 -13.88
C THR A 2 -17.89 12.98 -12.61
N ILE A 3 -18.59 13.71 -11.76
CA ILE A 3 -19.29 13.17 -10.61
C ILE A 3 -20.69 12.83 -11.07
N ARG A 4 -21.04 11.55 -11.05
CA ARG A 4 -22.40 11.10 -11.40
C ARG A 4 -23.35 11.45 -10.26
N ALA A 5 -24.44 12.13 -10.60
CA ALA A 5 -25.47 12.50 -9.66
C ALA A 5 -26.86 12.37 -10.27
N ILE A 6 -27.86 12.28 -9.40
CA ILE A 6 -29.27 12.40 -9.76
C ILE A 6 -29.73 13.79 -9.31
N LEU A 7 -30.28 14.57 -10.23
CA LEU A 7 -30.87 15.88 -9.95
C LEU A 7 -32.30 15.92 -10.47
N SER A 8 -33.26 16.07 -9.55
CA SER A 8 -34.69 16.07 -9.88
C SER A 8 -35.11 14.86 -10.73
N GLY A 9 -34.57 13.68 -10.42
CA GLY A 9 -34.85 12.42 -11.13
C GLY A 9 -34.14 12.26 -12.48
N ARG A 10 -33.16 13.11 -12.82
CA ARG A 10 -32.32 12.99 -14.02
C ARG A 10 -30.88 12.68 -13.64
N ASN A 11 -30.25 11.76 -14.36
CA ASN A 11 -28.82 11.55 -14.26
C ASN A 11 -28.09 12.74 -14.87
N VAL A 12 -27.15 13.32 -14.13
CA VAL A 12 -26.29 14.42 -14.54
C VAL A 12 -24.83 14.07 -14.23
N ASP A 13 -23.94 14.69 -14.99
CA ASP A 13 -22.50 14.52 -14.86
C ASP A 13 -21.91 15.87 -14.46
N LEU A 14 -21.51 16.00 -13.19
CA LEU A 14 -21.01 17.26 -12.64
C LEU A 14 -19.50 17.38 -12.82
N GLU A 15 -19.06 18.57 -13.22
CA GLU A 15 -17.66 18.94 -13.40
C GLU A 15 -17.32 20.20 -12.59
N LEU A 16 -16.06 20.30 -12.15
CA LEU A 16 -15.57 21.48 -11.45
C LEU A 16 -15.48 22.68 -12.40
N ALA A 17 -16.26 23.73 -12.14
CA ALA A 17 -16.26 24.95 -12.95
C ALA A 17 -15.41 26.07 -12.36
N SER A 18 -15.54 26.31 -11.06
CA SER A 18 -14.77 27.33 -10.35
C SER A 18 -14.69 27.01 -8.86
N TYR A 19 -13.83 27.73 -8.14
CA TYR A 19 -13.64 27.56 -6.71
C TYR A 19 -13.29 28.88 -6.05
N SER A 20 -13.50 28.94 -4.75
CA SER A 20 -13.13 30.04 -3.87
C SER A 20 -12.81 29.50 -2.48
N GLU A 21 -12.44 30.38 -1.56
CA GLU A 21 -12.26 30.02 -0.14
C GLU A 21 -13.54 29.44 0.49
N ASN A 22 -14.71 29.77 -0.07
CA ASN A 22 -16.02 29.34 0.44
C ASN A 22 -16.52 28.01 -0.15
N GLY A 23 -15.78 27.38 -1.07
CA GLY A 23 -16.16 26.10 -1.67
C GLY A 23 -15.93 25.99 -3.17
N PHE A 24 -16.46 24.92 -3.75
CA PHE A 24 -16.25 24.50 -5.14
C PHE A 24 -17.57 24.48 -5.91
N LYS A 25 -17.64 25.22 -7.00
CA LYS A 25 -18.80 25.30 -7.87
C LYS A 25 -18.72 24.21 -8.94
N LEU A 26 -19.74 23.36 -8.98
CA LEU A 26 -19.90 22.29 -9.94
C LEU A 26 -21.01 22.64 -10.94
N ILE A 27 -20.81 22.26 -12.19
CA ILE A 27 -21.79 22.44 -13.26
C ILE A 27 -22.06 21.11 -13.93
N ASP A 28 -23.28 20.92 -14.40
CA ASP A 28 -23.60 19.79 -15.27
C ASP A 28 -22.93 19.99 -16.64
N SER A 29 -22.24 18.96 -17.11
CA SER A 29 -21.60 18.91 -18.43
C SER A 29 -22.57 19.19 -19.58
N GLN A 30 -23.87 18.91 -19.39
CA GLN A 30 -24.92 19.19 -20.37
C GLN A 30 -25.55 20.59 -20.22
N GLY A 31 -25.14 21.36 -19.21
CA GLY A 31 -25.55 22.74 -18.99
C GLY A 31 -26.95 22.93 -18.41
N PHE A 32 -27.59 21.88 -17.88
CA PHE A 32 -28.91 22.00 -17.28
C PHE A 32 -28.88 22.64 -15.88
N TYR A 33 -27.77 22.46 -15.17
CA TYR A 33 -27.58 22.98 -13.82
C TYR A 33 -26.19 23.59 -13.73
N ASP A 34 -26.11 24.80 -13.18
CA ASP A 34 -24.87 25.56 -13.14
C ASP A 34 -24.56 26.10 -11.74
N ASP A 35 -25.21 25.62 -10.68
CA ASP A 35 -25.15 26.20 -9.33
C ASP A 35 -24.98 25.18 -8.21
N VAL A 36 -24.55 23.95 -8.51
CA VAL A 36 -24.24 22.96 -7.47
C VAL A 36 -23.00 23.40 -6.70
N LEU A 37 -23.13 23.60 -5.38
CA LEU A 37 -22.04 24.03 -4.50
C LEU A 37 -21.57 22.88 -3.62
N LEU A 38 -20.31 22.47 -3.79
CA LEU A 38 -19.62 21.66 -2.80
C LEU A 38 -19.02 22.58 -1.73
N SER A 39 -19.52 22.46 -0.51
CA SER A 39 -19.11 23.29 0.63
C SER A 39 -18.37 22.45 1.67
N THR A 40 -17.40 23.05 2.34
CA THR A 40 -16.71 22.51 3.52
C THR A 40 -16.74 23.55 4.64
N PRO A 41 -16.80 23.15 5.92
CA PRO A 41 -16.68 24.08 7.04
C PRO A 41 -15.24 24.59 7.26
N LEU A 42 -14.25 24.04 6.56
CA LEU A 42 -12.86 24.48 6.65
C LEU A 42 -12.65 25.85 5.99
N HIS A 43 -11.81 26.68 6.61
CA HIS A 43 -11.31 27.90 5.98
C HIS A 43 -10.19 27.55 5.00
N LEU A 44 -10.53 27.30 3.75
CA LEU A 44 -9.57 26.88 2.72
C LEU A 44 -8.61 28.02 2.35
N ASP A 45 -7.34 27.69 2.12
CA ASP A 45 -6.31 28.63 1.68
C ASP A 45 -5.87 28.29 0.26
N THR A 46 -6.12 29.21 -0.68
CA THR A 46 -5.86 29.02 -2.12
C THR A 46 -4.40 29.27 -2.52
N ALA A 47 -3.48 29.57 -1.60
CA ALA A 47 -2.09 29.87 -1.91
C ALA A 47 -1.34 28.74 -2.64
N PHE A 48 -1.87 27.51 -2.64
CA PHE A 48 -1.31 26.35 -3.35
C PHE A 48 -2.01 26.04 -4.68
N ASP A 49 -2.81 26.97 -5.22
CA ASP A 49 -3.60 26.74 -6.44
C ASP A 49 -2.76 26.42 -7.69
N GLU A 50 -1.61 27.09 -7.83
CA GLU A 50 -0.68 26.88 -8.95
C GLU A 50 0.29 25.71 -8.73
N LYS A 51 0.31 25.15 -7.52
CA LYS A 51 1.22 24.05 -7.19
C LYS A 51 0.70 22.72 -7.72
N LYS A 52 1.63 21.83 -8.04
CA LYS A 52 1.32 20.50 -8.57
C LYS A 52 1.33 19.45 -7.48
N PHE A 53 0.28 18.65 -7.44
CA PHE A 53 0.12 17.54 -6.51
C PHE A 53 -0.21 16.25 -7.25
N ASP A 54 0.27 15.13 -6.70
CA ASP A 54 -0.25 13.80 -7.02
C ASP A 54 -1.29 13.42 -5.97
N VAL A 55 -2.44 12.95 -6.41
CA VAL A 55 -3.55 12.56 -5.53
C VAL A 55 -3.88 11.09 -5.75
N PHE A 56 -4.04 10.37 -4.64
CA PHE A 56 -4.40 8.97 -4.64
C PHE A 56 -5.53 8.73 -3.63
N PHE A 57 -6.53 7.96 -4.04
CA PHE A 57 -7.63 7.56 -3.17
C PHE A 57 -7.28 6.27 -2.45
N LEU A 58 -7.37 6.32 -1.13
CA LEU A 58 -7.15 5.19 -0.25
C LEU A 58 -8.46 4.86 0.48
N ALA A 59 -8.55 3.64 0.96
CA ALA A 59 -9.62 3.20 1.84
C ALA A 59 -9.00 2.54 3.08
N LYS A 60 -9.60 2.80 4.24
CA LYS A 60 -9.21 2.20 5.51
C LYS A 60 -10.44 2.02 6.37
N LYS A 61 -10.68 0.77 6.76
CA LYS A 61 -11.80 0.41 7.63
C LYS A 61 -11.77 1.21 8.93
N ASP A 62 -12.92 1.71 9.34
CA ASP A 62 -13.14 2.41 10.61
C ASP A 62 -12.20 3.62 10.78
N ILE A 63 -11.95 4.37 9.69
CA ILE A 63 -11.07 5.54 9.75
C ILE A 63 -11.70 6.64 10.61
N LEU A 64 -10.91 7.22 11.50
CA LEU A 64 -11.36 8.31 12.35
C LEU A 64 -11.16 9.65 11.64
N GLU A 65 -12.01 10.63 11.94
CA GLU A 65 -11.81 12.01 11.46
C GLU A 65 -10.45 12.58 11.89
N SER A 66 -10.02 12.24 13.10
CA SER A 66 -8.71 12.63 13.64
C SER A 66 -7.51 11.89 13.03
N ASP A 67 -7.71 10.92 12.13
CA ASP A 67 -6.64 10.16 11.47
C ASP A 67 -5.97 10.95 10.32
N ILE A 68 -5.63 12.20 10.60
CA ILE A 68 -4.90 13.08 9.69
C ILE A 68 -3.40 12.88 9.93
N PHE A 69 -2.68 12.49 8.87
CA PHE A 69 -1.27 12.17 8.97
C PHE A 69 -0.42 12.98 8.01
N GLN A 70 0.70 13.51 8.51
CA GLN A 70 1.77 13.98 7.64
C GLN A 70 2.52 12.78 7.06
N VAL A 71 2.83 12.83 5.77
CA VAL A 71 3.46 11.73 5.05
C VAL A 71 4.91 12.06 4.75
N TYR A 72 5.80 11.14 5.11
CA TYR A 72 7.25 11.30 4.99
C TYR A 72 7.85 10.19 4.13
N ASP A 73 8.86 10.56 3.35
CA ASP A 73 9.81 9.61 2.76
C ASP A 73 10.85 9.26 3.83
N GLU A 74 10.82 8.03 4.35
CA GLU A 74 11.69 7.59 5.45
C GLU A 74 13.18 7.64 5.04
N THR A 75 13.49 7.34 3.77
CA THR A 75 14.88 7.30 3.28
C THR A 75 15.47 8.70 3.21
N ARG A 76 14.70 9.66 2.68
CA ARG A 76 15.13 11.07 2.57
C ARG A 76 14.89 11.87 3.85
N LYS A 77 14.07 11.37 4.77
CA LYS A 77 13.61 12.06 6.00
C LYS A 77 12.93 13.40 5.70
N VAL A 78 12.19 13.47 4.60
CA VAL A 78 11.49 14.67 4.14
C VAL A 78 9.98 14.43 4.15
N ARG A 79 9.21 15.42 4.61
CA ARG A 79 7.74 15.42 4.49
C ARG A 79 7.38 15.66 3.03
N ILE A 80 6.62 14.75 2.43
CA ILE A 80 6.23 14.81 1.03
C ILE A 80 4.76 15.09 0.80
N GLY A 81 3.92 14.99 1.84
CA GLY A 81 2.49 15.16 1.67
C GLY A 81 1.67 14.95 2.94
N TRP A 82 0.38 14.67 2.75
CA TRP A 82 -0.59 14.35 3.78
C TRP A 82 -1.48 13.18 3.36
N CYS A 83 -1.95 12.41 4.34
CA CYS A 83 -3.05 11.47 4.20
C CYS A 83 -4.21 12.01 5.03
N ILE A 84 -5.31 12.36 4.37
CA ILE A 84 -6.42 13.10 4.97
C ILE A 84 -7.71 12.29 4.79
N PRO A 85 -8.36 11.84 5.88
CA PRO A 85 -9.69 11.25 5.81
C PRO A 85 -10.70 12.21 5.15
N VAL A 86 -11.64 11.71 4.35
CA VAL A 86 -12.62 12.58 3.70
C VAL A 86 -13.52 13.29 4.72
N ASN A 87 -13.92 12.60 5.79
CA ASN A 87 -14.68 13.21 6.89
C ASN A 87 -13.95 14.39 7.56
N ALA A 88 -12.62 14.36 7.63
CA ALA A 88 -11.83 15.48 8.14
C ALA A 88 -11.88 16.71 7.23
N LEU A 89 -12.06 16.52 5.92
CA LEU A 89 -12.23 17.64 4.97
C LEU A 89 -13.62 18.27 5.06
N ASP A 90 -14.57 17.63 5.73
CA ASP A 90 -15.94 18.12 5.95
C ASP A 90 -16.21 18.53 7.41
N SER A 91 -15.16 18.74 8.20
CA SER A 91 -15.27 19.04 9.62
C SER A 91 -14.21 20.04 10.09
N THR A 92 -14.44 20.64 11.26
CA THR A 92 -13.47 21.46 11.99
C THR A 92 -13.09 20.86 13.34
N ASP A 93 -13.65 19.69 13.69
CA ASP A 93 -13.48 19.00 14.99
C ASP A 93 -12.24 18.09 15.00
N HIS A 94 -11.10 18.65 14.62
CA HIS A 94 -9.81 17.97 14.63
C HIS A 94 -8.64 18.96 14.80
N ASP A 95 -7.49 18.46 15.27
CA ASP A 95 -6.34 19.28 15.70
C ASP A 95 -5.71 20.15 14.59
N PHE A 96 -6.03 19.87 13.33
CA PHE A 96 -5.46 20.56 12.16
C PHE A 96 -6.39 21.59 11.50
N SER A 97 -7.62 21.77 11.98
CA SER A 97 -8.63 22.60 11.30
C SER A 97 -8.22 24.07 11.18
N SER A 98 -7.43 24.57 12.13
CA SER A 98 -6.84 25.92 12.13
C SER A 98 -5.38 25.98 11.66
N ASP A 99 -4.76 24.86 11.26
CA ASP A 99 -3.38 24.86 10.76
C ASP A 99 -3.35 25.38 9.32
N THR A 100 -2.69 26.52 9.11
CA THR A 100 -2.62 27.19 7.80
C THR A 100 -1.98 26.31 6.72
N HIS A 101 -1.03 25.44 7.10
CA HIS A 101 -0.39 24.56 6.14
C HIS A 101 -1.30 23.38 5.76
N PHE A 102 -2.08 22.85 6.70
CA PHE A 102 -3.13 21.88 6.45
C PHE A 102 -4.22 22.47 5.55
N GLN A 103 -4.72 23.68 5.84
CA GLN A 103 -5.76 24.34 5.04
C GLN A 103 -5.38 24.49 3.55
N LYS A 104 -4.10 24.77 3.26
CA LYS A 104 -3.57 24.79 1.88
C LYS A 104 -3.60 23.42 1.22
N TYR A 105 -3.22 22.37 1.95
CA TYR A 105 -3.27 20.99 1.45
C TYR A 105 -4.70 20.47 1.34
N ALA A 106 -5.61 20.86 2.24
CA ALA A 106 -7.02 20.53 2.18
C ALA A 106 -7.64 21.11 0.91
N PHE A 107 -7.39 22.39 0.61
CA PHE A 107 -7.82 23.01 -0.64
C PHE A 107 -7.33 22.23 -1.87
N SER A 108 -6.02 21.96 -1.95
CA SER A 108 -5.45 21.21 -3.06
C SER A 108 -5.98 19.77 -3.15
N ALA A 109 -6.20 19.10 -2.02
CA ALA A 109 -6.75 17.75 -1.96
C ALA A 109 -8.18 17.70 -2.52
N ILE A 110 -9.05 18.62 -2.09
CA ILE A 110 -10.44 18.68 -2.57
C ILE A 110 -10.46 18.99 -4.06
N LYS A 111 -9.76 20.05 -4.49
CA LYS A 111 -9.66 20.45 -5.90
C LYS A 111 -9.21 19.27 -6.78
N SER A 112 -8.09 18.66 -6.43
CA SER A 112 -7.50 17.58 -7.20
C SER A 112 -8.34 16.30 -7.14
N ALA A 113 -9.00 16.01 -6.02
CA ALA A 113 -9.91 14.87 -5.92
C ALA A 113 -11.09 15.01 -6.88
N LEU A 114 -11.77 16.17 -6.89
CA LEU A 114 -12.89 16.43 -7.82
C LEU A 114 -12.45 16.33 -9.29
N MET A 115 -11.22 16.71 -9.58
CA MET A 115 -10.63 16.61 -10.92
C MET A 115 -10.10 15.20 -11.27
N SER A 116 -10.11 14.23 -10.35
CA SER A 116 -9.52 12.90 -10.54
C SER A 116 -10.50 11.74 -10.37
N ILE A 117 -11.79 12.02 -10.19
CA ILE A 117 -12.83 10.99 -10.08
C ILE A 117 -13.05 10.30 -11.43
N ASP A 118 -13.07 8.97 -11.41
CA ASP A 118 -13.42 8.11 -12.53
C ASP A 118 -14.07 6.79 -12.05
N ASP A 119 -14.42 5.93 -13.01
CA ASP A 119 -15.11 4.65 -12.75
C ASP A 119 -14.24 3.58 -12.06
N SER A 120 -12.95 3.82 -11.85
CA SER A 120 -12.04 2.88 -11.19
C SER A 120 -12.11 2.95 -9.66
N ILE A 121 -12.71 4.01 -9.10
CA ILE A 121 -12.85 4.24 -7.67
C ILE A 121 -14.32 4.22 -7.23
N PHE A 122 -14.57 3.76 -6.02
CA PHE A 122 -15.89 3.75 -5.43
C PHE A 122 -16.32 5.16 -5.04
N THR A 123 -17.45 5.59 -5.56
CA THR A 123 -18.17 6.79 -5.17
C THR A 123 -19.62 6.40 -4.87
N LYS A 124 -20.26 7.15 -3.98
CA LYS A 124 -21.68 6.99 -3.69
C LYS A 124 -22.50 7.53 -4.86
N GLU A 125 -23.66 6.93 -5.07
CA GLU A 125 -24.68 7.54 -5.93
C GLU A 125 -25.21 8.80 -5.24
N LEU A 126 -24.97 9.95 -5.86
CA LEU A 126 -25.26 11.25 -5.27
C LEU A 126 -26.66 11.70 -5.69
N ASP A 127 -27.63 11.68 -4.78
CA ASP A 127 -28.96 12.28 -5.01
C ASP A 127 -28.96 13.73 -4.50
N ILE A 128 -28.85 14.66 -5.44
CA ILE A 128 -28.95 16.08 -5.17
C ILE A 128 -30.43 16.43 -5.36
N GLY A 129 -31.17 16.39 -4.25
CA GLY A 129 -32.53 16.88 -4.20
C GLY A 129 -32.62 18.38 -4.51
N SER A 130 -33.54 19.08 -3.86
CA SER A 130 -33.78 20.50 -4.17
C SER A 130 -32.73 21.49 -3.66
N ASN A 131 -31.73 21.04 -2.90
CA ASN A 131 -30.87 21.93 -2.11
C ASN A 131 -29.55 22.34 -2.76
N PHE A 132 -29.18 21.83 -3.95
CA PHE A 132 -27.97 22.19 -4.74
C PHE A 132 -26.64 22.31 -3.96
N GLN A 133 -26.60 21.88 -2.71
CA GLN A 133 -25.44 21.99 -1.83
C GLN A 133 -25.08 20.59 -1.37
N ILE A 134 -23.80 20.24 -1.55
CA ILE A 134 -23.25 18.93 -1.23
C ILE A 134 -21.96 19.06 -0.44
N ARG A 135 -21.54 17.96 0.16
CA ARG A 135 -20.27 17.80 0.87
C ARG A 135 -19.47 16.63 0.29
N LEU A 136 -18.20 16.50 0.64
CA LEU A 136 -17.38 15.40 0.13
C LEU A 136 -17.86 14.03 0.60
N VAL A 137 -18.35 13.93 1.83
CA VAL A 137 -18.95 12.70 2.38
C VAL A 137 -20.22 12.26 1.65
N ASP A 138 -20.85 13.15 0.88
CA ASP A 138 -21.99 12.78 0.03
C ASP A 138 -21.50 12.09 -1.25
N ILE A 139 -20.26 12.36 -1.70
CA ILE A 139 -19.62 11.74 -2.88
C ILE A 139 -18.83 10.49 -2.49
N PHE A 140 -18.04 10.54 -1.42
CA PHE A 140 -17.14 9.47 -1.03
C PHE A 140 -17.65 8.72 0.20
N HIS A 141 -17.18 7.48 0.36
CA HIS A 141 -17.37 6.73 1.60
C HIS A 141 -16.66 7.41 2.78
N SER A 142 -17.19 7.26 4.00
CA SER A 142 -16.55 7.80 5.21
C SER A 142 -15.17 7.20 5.46
N ASP A 143 -14.98 5.95 5.01
CA ASP A 143 -13.73 5.19 5.12
C ASP A 143 -12.72 5.51 4.01
N THR A 144 -13.00 6.52 3.19
CA THR A 144 -12.08 7.02 2.16
C THR A 144 -11.11 8.03 2.77
N ALA A 145 -9.84 7.92 2.38
CA ALA A 145 -8.80 8.90 2.65
C ALA A 145 -8.13 9.36 1.35
N ILE A 146 -7.68 10.60 1.33
CA ILE A 146 -6.96 11.21 0.22
C ILE A 146 -5.49 11.31 0.62
N LEU A 147 -4.63 10.58 -0.10
CA LEU A 147 -3.20 10.77 -0.05
C LEU A 147 -2.81 11.83 -1.08
N ILE A 148 -2.36 12.98 -0.60
CA ILE A 148 -1.91 14.11 -1.43
C ILE A 148 -0.41 14.33 -1.26
N ILE A 149 0.34 14.21 -2.36
CA ILE A 149 1.79 14.35 -2.41
C ILE A 149 2.15 15.61 -3.20
N SER A 150 2.98 16.48 -2.61
CA SER A 150 3.45 17.69 -3.28
C SER A 150 4.62 17.36 -4.21
N ARG A 151 4.46 17.63 -5.51
CA ARG A 151 5.53 17.36 -6.49
C ARG A 151 6.78 18.20 -6.24
N GLU A 152 6.65 19.37 -5.61
CA GLU A 152 7.80 20.23 -5.23
C GLU A 152 8.72 19.58 -4.18
N THR A 153 8.20 18.61 -3.41
CA THR A 153 8.97 17.89 -2.38
C THR A 153 9.63 16.62 -2.92
N LEU A 154 9.33 16.26 -4.16
CA LEU A 154 9.94 15.14 -4.87
C LEU A 154 11.23 15.60 -5.56
N THR A 155 12.12 14.66 -5.84
CA THR A 155 13.28 14.93 -6.70
C THR A 155 12.81 15.23 -8.11
N VAL A 156 13.40 16.25 -8.76
CA VAL A 156 12.97 16.81 -10.07
C VAL A 156 12.70 15.74 -11.15
N ASP A 157 13.42 14.62 -11.11
CA ASP A 157 13.37 13.59 -12.15
C ASP A 157 12.51 12.37 -11.80
N ARG A 158 11.73 12.39 -10.71
CA ARG A 158 10.96 11.20 -10.28
C ARG A 158 9.55 11.55 -9.81
N ALA A 159 8.57 11.11 -10.59
CA ALA A 159 7.17 11.07 -10.17
C ALA A 159 6.99 10.10 -8.99
N PHE A 160 6.07 10.41 -8.08
CA PHE A 160 5.76 9.52 -6.98
C PHE A 160 5.00 8.29 -7.48
N GLN A 161 5.56 7.10 -7.25
CA GLN A 161 4.94 5.83 -7.60
C GLN A 161 4.29 5.25 -6.35
N ILE A 162 2.97 5.33 -6.25
CA ILE A 162 2.24 4.84 -5.08
C ILE A 162 2.48 3.35 -4.82
N GLU A 163 2.66 2.55 -5.88
CA GLU A 163 2.92 1.11 -5.78
C GLU A 163 4.15 0.81 -4.92
N CYS A 164 5.15 1.69 -4.97
CA CYS A 164 6.36 1.58 -4.16
C CYS A 164 6.09 1.90 -2.68
N ALA A 165 5.04 2.65 -2.35
CA ALA A 165 4.68 3.02 -0.98
C ALA A 165 3.67 2.04 -0.33
N MET A 166 2.96 1.25 -1.14
CA MET A 166 1.85 0.41 -0.69
C MET A 166 2.17 -0.57 0.44
N PRO A 167 3.36 -1.22 0.52
CA PRO A 167 3.69 -2.03 1.68
C PRO A 167 3.57 -1.24 3.00
N SER A 168 4.05 0.00 3.03
CA SER A 168 4.00 0.85 4.23
C SER A 168 2.57 1.27 4.55
N LEU A 169 1.77 1.60 3.55
CA LEU A 169 0.36 1.99 3.71
C LEU A 169 -0.49 0.83 4.25
N ILE A 170 -0.29 -0.38 3.74
CA ILE A 170 -1.01 -1.59 4.16
C ILE A 170 -0.69 -1.98 5.60
N ARG A 171 0.54 -1.76 6.08
CA ARG A 171 0.87 -1.94 7.51
C ARG A 171 -0.06 -1.11 8.41
N HIS A 172 -0.45 0.07 7.94
CA HIS A 172 -1.35 1.01 8.62
C HIS A 172 -2.84 0.82 8.27
N GLY A 173 -3.18 -0.22 7.50
CA GLY A 173 -4.55 -0.58 7.18
C GLY A 173 -5.12 0.16 5.96
N TYR A 174 -4.30 0.93 5.26
CA TYR A 174 -4.72 1.61 4.03
C TYR A 174 -4.52 0.70 2.82
N VAL A 175 -5.55 0.59 1.99
CA VAL A 175 -5.49 -0.01 0.66
C VAL A 175 -5.86 1.03 -0.39
N ARG A 176 -5.50 0.82 -1.66
CA ARG A 176 -6.01 1.67 -2.74
C ARG A 176 -7.52 1.51 -2.83
N LEU A 177 -8.22 2.63 -2.96
CA LEU A 177 -9.66 2.62 -3.24
C LEU A 177 -9.87 2.03 -4.63
N SER A 178 -10.66 0.98 -4.74
CA SER A 178 -11.16 0.44 -6.00
C SER A 178 -12.64 0.78 -6.15
N ASN A 179 -13.30 0.27 -7.18
CA ASN A 179 -14.74 0.39 -7.40
C ASN A 179 -15.62 -0.45 -6.45
N ILE A 180 -15.03 -1.06 -5.41
CA ILE A 180 -15.73 -1.85 -4.39
C ILE A 180 -15.97 -0.96 -3.16
N SER A 181 -17.12 -1.11 -2.50
CA SER A 181 -17.42 -0.35 -1.28
C SER A 181 -16.35 -0.60 -0.21
N PRO A 182 -15.84 0.46 0.44
CA PRO A 182 -14.94 0.32 1.59
C PRO A 182 -15.51 -0.51 2.76
N ASP A 183 -16.84 -0.70 2.84
CA ASP A 183 -17.48 -1.57 3.84
C ASP A 183 -16.98 -3.02 3.79
N GLU A 184 -16.56 -3.48 2.60
CA GLU A 184 -16.05 -4.84 2.37
C GLU A 184 -14.61 -5.02 2.85
N ILE A 185 -13.94 -3.94 3.26
CA ILE A 185 -12.55 -4.00 3.73
C ILE A 185 -12.50 -4.73 5.06
N THR A 186 -11.61 -5.73 5.12
CA THR A 186 -11.38 -6.50 6.35
C THR A 186 -10.02 -6.21 6.98
N LEU A 187 -9.17 -5.43 6.30
CA LEU A 187 -7.86 -5.07 6.78
C LEU A 187 -7.93 -4.21 8.03
N SER A 188 -7.28 -4.67 9.10
CA SER A 188 -6.92 -3.84 10.25
C SER A 188 -5.43 -3.50 10.22
N GLY A 189 -5.10 -2.27 10.61
CA GLY A 189 -3.73 -1.75 10.58
C GLY A 189 -3.26 -1.21 11.92
N ILE A 190 -1.95 -1.02 12.05
CA ILE A 190 -1.37 -0.32 13.21
C ILE A 190 -1.55 1.18 12.98
N ARG A 191 -2.15 1.90 13.94
CA ARG A 191 -2.27 3.36 13.84
C ARG A 191 -0.85 4.00 13.79
N PRO A 192 -0.57 4.90 12.85
CA PRO A 192 0.71 5.61 12.80
C PRO A 192 0.96 6.42 14.09
N GLU A 193 2.22 6.48 14.52
CA GLU A 193 2.62 7.24 15.71
C GLU A 193 2.86 8.72 15.38
N ASN A 194 2.63 9.61 16.37
CA ASN A 194 2.97 11.03 16.29
C ASN A 194 2.38 11.77 15.08
N SER A 195 1.21 11.33 14.61
CA SER A 195 0.53 11.86 13.41
C SER A 195 1.40 11.83 12.14
N LYS A 196 2.28 10.82 12.02
CA LYS A 196 3.20 10.65 10.88
C LYS A 196 3.15 9.26 10.27
N ILE A 197 2.95 9.20 8.95
CA ILE A 197 3.16 7.99 8.16
C ILE A 197 4.56 8.06 7.56
N GLN A 198 5.40 7.10 7.90
CA GLN A 198 6.74 6.93 7.33
C GLN A 198 6.68 5.91 6.17
N LEU A 199 6.89 6.39 4.95
CA LEU A 199 6.90 5.55 3.77
C LEU A 199 8.30 5.00 3.51
N LYS A 200 8.43 3.68 3.67
CA LYS A 200 9.56 2.90 3.16
C LYS A 200 9.24 2.47 1.74
N LEU A 201 9.79 3.20 0.77
CA LEU A 201 9.58 2.92 -0.64
C LEU A 201 10.31 1.64 -1.05
N ILE A 202 9.67 0.81 -1.89
CA ILE A 202 10.29 -0.38 -2.49
C ILE A 202 11.61 0.02 -3.16
N SER A 203 12.63 -0.82 -2.97
CA SER A 203 13.96 -0.63 -3.57
C SER A 203 13.90 -0.47 -5.08
N SER A 204 14.73 0.42 -5.63
CA SER A 204 14.94 0.55 -7.07
C SER A 204 15.54 -0.70 -7.72
N ASP A 205 16.13 -1.61 -6.93
CA ASP A 205 16.67 -2.88 -7.43
C ASP A 205 15.57 -3.91 -7.78
N LEU A 206 14.32 -3.59 -7.46
CA LEU A 206 13.12 -4.39 -7.76
C LEU A 206 12.25 -3.69 -8.81
N GLY A 207 12.07 -4.32 -9.98
CA GLY A 207 11.29 -3.76 -11.08
C GLY A 207 9.78 -4.04 -11.02
N ASN A 208 9.34 -5.09 -10.33
CA ASN A 208 7.96 -5.61 -10.39
C ASN A 208 7.00 -4.96 -9.36
N HIS A 209 7.17 -3.67 -9.05
CA HIS A 209 6.41 -3.00 -7.99
C HIS A 209 4.88 -2.96 -8.23
N GLN A 210 4.42 -2.86 -9.48
CA GLN A 210 2.99 -2.94 -9.82
C GLN A 210 2.38 -4.33 -9.50
N VAL A 211 3.15 -5.40 -9.74
CA VAL A 211 2.70 -6.76 -9.43
C VAL A 211 2.64 -6.95 -7.92
N ILE A 212 3.64 -6.47 -7.19
CA ILE A 212 3.66 -6.51 -5.73
C ILE A 212 2.43 -5.78 -5.16
N ASP A 213 2.14 -4.58 -5.65
CA ASP A 213 0.96 -3.82 -5.24
C ASP A 213 -0.36 -4.56 -5.53
N SER A 214 -0.53 -5.12 -6.72
CA SER A 214 -1.71 -5.93 -7.07
C SER A 214 -1.88 -7.17 -6.16
N LEU A 215 -0.77 -7.86 -5.86
CA LEU A 215 -0.76 -9.01 -4.92
C LEU A 215 -1.13 -8.57 -3.51
N LEU A 216 -0.65 -7.41 -3.07
CA LEU A 216 -0.96 -6.88 -1.75
C LEU A 216 -2.41 -6.44 -1.63
N HIS A 217 -2.96 -5.79 -2.66
CA HIS A 217 -4.37 -5.45 -2.71
C HIS A 217 -5.23 -6.72 -2.66
N SER A 218 -4.88 -7.75 -3.44
CA SER A 218 -5.58 -9.05 -3.42
C SER A 218 -5.49 -9.75 -2.06
N ALA A 219 -4.30 -9.70 -1.42
CA ALA A 219 -4.06 -10.36 -0.14
C ALA A 219 -4.79 -9.69 1.03
N PHE A 220 -4.96 -8.36 0.98
CA PHE A 220 -5.30 -7.60 2.18
C PHE A 220 -6.54 -6.74 2.08
N ALA A 221 -6.96 -6.28 0.89
CA ALA A 221 -8.12 -5.39 0.79
C ALA A 221 -9.41 -6.13 1.18
N TYR A 222 -9.69 -7.25 0.52
CA TYR A 222 -11.00 -7.92 0.59
C TYR A 222 -10.93 -9.42 0.88
N GLU A 223 -9.75 -10.04 0.83
CA GLU A 223 -9.63 -11.49 1.08
C GLU A 223 -9.80 -11.80 2.57
N THR A 224 -10.73 -12.71 2.87
CA THR A 224 -11.05 -13.07 4.25
C THR A 224 -10.37 -14.37 4.67
N LYS A 225 -10.03 -15.26 3.73
CA LYS A 225 -9.46 -16.59 4.00
C LYS A 225 -7.95 -16.48 4.18
N ALA A 226 -7.46 -16.87 5.36
CA ALA A 226 -6.03 -16.76 5.70
C ALA A 226 -5.13 -17.50 4.69
N ILE A 227 -5.58 -18.66 4.20
CA ILE A 227 -4.85 -19.44 3.20
C ILE A 227 -4.63 -18.68 1.89
N LEU A 228 -5.65 -17.98 1.38
CA LEU A 228 -5.54 -17.22 0.13
C LEU A 228 -4.65 -15.99 0.33
N CYS A 229 -4.78 -15.30 1.47
CA CYS A 229 -3.83 -14.25 1.86
C CYS A 229 -2.38 -14.76 1.85
N PHE A 230 -2.13 -15.94 2.44
CA PHE A 230 -0.79 -16.55 2.44
C PHE A 230 -0.31 -16.85 1.02
N PHE A 231 -1.17 -17.40 0.15
CA PHE A 231 -0.82 -17.66 -1.24
C PHE A 231 -0.40 -16.38 -1.99
N TYR A 232 -1.18 -15.30 -1.88
CA TYR A 232 -0.87 -14.02 -2.52
C TYR A 232 0.43 -13.41 -1.97
N LEU A 233 0.60 -13.41 -0.65
CA LEU A 233 1.84 -12.96 -0.02
C LEU A 233 3.03 -13.76 -0.51
N TYR A 234 2.88 -15.08 -0.61
CA TYR A 234 3.96 -15.95 -1.02
C TYR A 234 4.34 -15.76 -2.50
N GLN A 235 3.44 -15.27 -3.36
CA GLN A 235 3.83 -14.84 -4.72
C GLN A 235 4.82 -13.68 -4.69
N ILE A 236 4.73 -12.77 -3.70
CA ILE A 236 5.74 -11.72 -3.52
C ILE A 236 7.09 -12.35 -3.19
N PHE A 237 7.13 -13.39 -2.34
CA PHE A 237 8.36 -14.13 -2.07
C PHE A 237 8.89 -14.79 -3.34
N GLU A 238 8.08 -15.51 -4.11
CA GLU A 238 8.52 -16.15 -5.36
C GLU A 238 9.14 -15.14 -6.34
N LEU A 239 8.55 -13.96 -6.52
CA LEU A 239 9.14 -12.87 -7.32
C LEU A 239 10.54 -12.48 -6.81
N LEU A 240 10.70 -12.32 -5.49
CA LEU A 240 12.00 -11.99 -4.89
C LEU A 240 13.00 -13.14 -5.00
N LEU A 241 12.55 -14.38 -4.84
CA LEU A 241 13.40 -15.57 -4.95
C LEU A 241 13.86 -15.79 -6.40
N GLU A 242 13.05 -15.40 -7.39
CA GLU A 242 13.45 -15.38 -8.80
C GLU A 242 14.51 -14.31 -9.05
N GLU A 243 14.33 -13.08 -8.57
CA GLU A 243 15.33 -12.01 -8.68
C GLU A 243 16.67 -12.40 -8.03
N ILE A 244 16.61 -13.05 -6.86
CA ILE A 244 17.80 -13.60 -6.19
C ILE A 244 18.45 -14.69 -7.04
N TYR A 245 17.65 -15.60 -7.60
CA TYR A 245 18.16 -16.69 -8.43
C TYR A 245 18.90 -16.15 -9.66
N GLN A 246 18.31 -15.18 -10.37
CA GLN A 246 18.92 -14.54 -11.53
C GLN A 246 20.22 -13.82 -11.16
N SER A 247 20.22 -13.06 -10.05
CA SER A 247 21.40 -12.34 -9.57
C SER A 247 22.54 -13.28 -9.20
N GLU A 248 22.25 -14.37 -8.50
CA GLU A 248 23.25 -15.36 -8.11
C GLU A 248 23.73 -16.21 -9.31
N GLN A 249 22.85 -16.49 -10.28
CA GLN A 249 23.22 -17.18 -11.52
C GLN A 249 24.24 -16.37 -12.33
N LEU A 250 24.07 -15.06 -12.44
CA LEU A 250 25.04 -14.17 -13.10
C LEU A 250 26.42 -14.23 -12.41
N LYS A 251 26.47 -14.24 -11.08
CA LYS A 251 27.73 -14.41 -10.34
C LYS A 251 28.40 -15.74 -10.64
N ILE A 252 27.62 -16.82 -10.68
CA ILE A 252 28.13 -18.15 -11.02
C ILE A 252 28.69 -18.19 -12.46
N VAL A 253 28.03 -17.54 -13.41
CA VAL A 253 28.54 -17.43 -14.79
C VAL A 253 29.90 -16.72 -14.80
N ASN A 254 30.04 -15.62 -14.06
CA ASN A 254 31.31 -14.89 -13.95
C ASN A 254 32.40 -15.71 -13.25
N ASP A 255 32.05 -16.44 -12.18
CA ASP A 255 32.95 -17.38 -11.50
C ASP A 255 33.45 -18.46 -12.47
N LEU A 256 32.58 -19.02 -13.32
CA LEU A 256 32.94 -20.02 -14.32
C LEU A 256 33.85 -19.47 -15.42
N ILE A 257 33.57 -18.26 -15.93
CA ILE A 257 34.44 -17.58 -16.90
C ILE A 257 35.83 -17.36 -16.30
N THR A 258 35.89 -16.93 -15.03
CA THR A 258 37.15 -16.68 -14.31
C THR A 258 37.89 -17.99 -14.00
N ALA A 259 37.18 -19.10 -13.83
CA ALA A 259 37.73 -20.43 -13.60
C ALA A 259 38.22 -21.13 -14.87
N ALA A 260 38.19 -20.48 -16.05
CA ALA A 260 38.62 -21.08 -17.30
C ALA A 260 40.05 -21.66 -17.19
N GLY A 261 40.18 -22.97 -17.38
CA GLY A 261 41.44 -23.71 -17.25
C GLY A 261 41.78 -24.22 -15.83
N ASP A 262 40.96 -23.93 -14.82
CA ASP A 262 41.11 -24.40 -13.44
C ASP A 262 39.93 -25.31 -13.04
N SER A 263 40.16 -26.62 -13.07
CA SER A 263 39.12 -27.63 -12.81
C SER A 263 38.58 -27.61 -11.38
N SER A 264 39.38 -27.17 -10.40
CA SER A 264 38.94 -27.06 -9.01
C SER A 264 37.94 -25.92 -8.85
N LYS A 265 38.29 -24.73 -9.37
CA LYS A 265 37.40 -23.57 -9.30
C LYS A 265 36.12 -23.77 -10.10
N ALA A 266 36.20 -24.46 -11.24
CA ALA A 266 35.02 -24.81 -12.03
C ALA A 266 34.07 -25.73 -11.24
N LYS A 267 34.61 -26.72 -10.51
CA LYS A 267 33.82 -27.59 -9.64
C LYS A 267 33.15 -26.81 -8.50
N ASP A 268 33.87 -25.92 -7.85
CA ASP A 268 33.32 -25.08 -6.77
C ASP A 268 32.16 -24.22 -7.26
N ALA A 269 32.27 -23.63 -8.45
CA ALA A 269 31.20 -22.83 -9.06
C ALA A 269 29.95 -23.69 -9.39
N LEU A 270 30.14 -24.92 -9.87
CA LEU A 270 29.03 -25.86 -10.11
C LEU A 270 28.33 -26.30 -8.81
N GLU A 271 29.09 -26.52 -7.73
CA GLU A 271 28.50 -26.81 -6.42
C GLU A 271 27.69 -25.63 -5.86
N LYS A 272 28.15 -24.38 -6.07
CA LYS A 272 27.36 -23.19 -5.75
C LYS A 272 26.05 -23.15 -6.56
N ALA A 273 26.12 -23.46 -7.86
CA ALA A 273 24.95 -23.52 -8.74
C ALA A 273 23.90 -24.53 -8.27
N GLN A 274 24.32 -25.72 -7.86
CA GLN A 274 23.39 -26.71 -7.32
C GLN A 274 22.73 -26.22 -6.03
N LYS A 275 23.49 -25.58 -5.13
CA LYS A 275 22.96 -25.07 -3.85
C LYS A 275 21.91 -23.98 -4.05
N ILE A 276 22.14 -23.04 -4.97
CA ILE A 276 21.23 -21.91 -5.19
C ILE A 276 19.89 -22.32 -5.83
N SER A 277 19.83 -23.47 -6.51
CA SER A 277 18.58 -24.00 -7.06
C SER A 277 17.51 -24.25 -5.97
N SER A 278 17.94 -24.58 -4.76
CA SER A 278 17.02 -24.84 -3.65
C SER A 278 16.33 -23.56 -3.17
N GLU A 279 15.00 -23.62 -3.09
CA GLU A 279 14.16 -22.52 -2.59
C GLU A 279 14.55 -22.11 -1.16
N LYS A 280 14.75 -23.09 -0.28
CA LYS A 280 15.22 -22.86 1.09
C LYS A 280 16.51 -22.02 1.14
N LYS A 281 17.47 -22.27 0.23
CA LYS A 281 18.70 -21.47 0.18
C LYS A 281 18.43 -20.04 -0.27
N ARG A 282 17.54 -19.84 -1.25
CA ARG A 282 17.15 -18.51 -1.73
C ARG A 282 16.40 -17.71 -0.64
N ILE A 283 15.53 -18.37 0.13
CA ILE A 283 14.87 -17.77 1.32
C ILE A 283 15.91 -17.30 2.35
N ALA A 284 16.95 -18.11 2.61
CA ALA A 284 18.02 -17.71 3.50
C ALA A 284 18.78 -16.48 2.97
N LEU A 285 19.06 -16.41 1.67
CA LEU A 285 19.72 -15.25 1.05
C LEU A 285 18.85 -14.00 1.10
N LEU A 286 17.53 -14.13 0.89
CA LEU A 286 16.58 -13.02 0.97
C LEU A 286 16.70 -12.30 2.32
N ALA A 287 16.62 -13.05 3.42
CA ALA A 287 16.68 -12.47 4.77
C ALA A 287 18.10 -11.97 5.13
N ASN A 288 19.15 -12.68 4.73
CA ASN A 288 20.49 -12.49 5.29
C ASN A 288 21.36 -11.54 4.46
N VAL A 289 21.18 -11.57 3.14
CA VAL A 289 22.07 -10.90 2.18
C VAL A 289 21.35 -9.75 1.49
N TYR A 290 20.19 -10.04 0.90
CA TYR A 290 19.48 -9.07 0.06
C TYR A 290 18.72 -8.03 0.89
N SER A 291 18.07 -8.44 1.99
CA SER A 291 17.30 -7.53 2.85
C SER A 291 18.00 -7.20 4.18
N LYS A 292 18.98 -8.01 4.60
CA LYS A 292 19.75 -7.84 5.86
C LYS A 292 18.87 -7.60 7.09
N SER A 293 17.73 -8.29 7.19
CA SER A 293 16.65 -7.94 8.11
C SER A 293 16.48 -8.91 9.29
N GLN A 294 17.45 -9.83 9.51
CA GLN A 294 17.38 -10.86 10.55
C GLN A 294 17.02 -10.34 11.95
N GLY A 295 17.51 -9.16 12.33
CA GLY A 295 17.25 -8.56 13.65
C GLY A 295 15.77 -8.20 13.92
N LYS A 296 14.90 -8.23 12.89
CA LYS A 296 13.48 -7.84 12.97
C LYS A 296 12.50 -9.00 12.87
N LEU A 297 12.98 -10.24 12.92
CA LEU A 297 12.16 -11.44 12.65
C LEU A 297 11.67 -12.18 13.91
N SER A 298 11.82 -11.59 15.10
CA SER A 298 11.50 -12.26 16.37
C SER A 298 10.03 -12.68 16.47
N ASN A 299 9.11 -11.76 16.15
CA ASN A 299 7.67 -12.03 16.21
C ASN A 299 7.28 -13.10 15.19
N LEU A 300 7.74 -12.93 13.94
CA LEU A 300 7.50 -13.90 12.87
C LEU A 300 8.03 -15.30 13.22
N LYS A 301 9.18 -15.40 13.87
CA LYS A 301 9.70 -16.69 14.36
C LYS A 301 8.77 -17.33 15.39
N ILE A 302 8.27 -16.53 16.35
CA ILE A 302 7.37 -17.00 17.40
C ILE A 302 6.07 -17.53 16.77
N SER A 303 5.40 -16.73 15.94
CA SER A 303 4.15 -17.13 15.28
C SER A 303 4.35 -18.34 14.37
N CYS A 304 5.44 -18.38 13.61
CA CYS A 304 5.75 -19.52 12.75
C CYS A 304 5.97 -20.81 13.57
N ASN A 305 6.79 -20.77 14.62
CA ASN A 305 7.05 -21.96 15.43
C ASN A 305 5.80 -22.42 16.22
N ALA A 306 4.94 -21.50 16.64
CA ALA A 306 3.64 -21.82 17.23
C ALA A 306 2.74 -22.60 16.24
N LEU A 307 2.68 -22.15 14.97
CA LEU A 307 1.96 -22.86 13.92
C LEU A 307 2.60 -24.23 13.63
N LEU A 308 3.92 -24.31 13.47
CA LEU A 308 4.65 -25.55 13.18
C LEU A 308 4.39 -26.65 14.22
N LYS A 309 4.45 -26.29 15.51
CA LYS A 309 4.16 -27.22 16.60
C LYS A 309 2.74 -27.80 16.49
N THR A 310 1.79 -26.97 16.09
CA THR A 310 0.37 -27.36 15.97
C THR A 310 0.14 -28.31 14.79
N ILE A 311 0.85 -28.13 13.69
CA ILE A 311 0.78 -29.00 12.50
C ILE A 311 1.75 -30.20 12.56
N GLY A 312 2.31 -30.50 13.75
CA GLY A 312 3.18 -31.66 13.97
C GLY A 312 4.55 -31.57 13.28
N ARG A 313 5.06 -30.36 13.04
CA ARG A 313 6.36 -30.10 12.42
C ARG A 313 7.38 -29.63 13.45
N ASN A 314 8.66 -29.88 13.17
CA ASN A 314 9.77 -29.38 14.00
C ASN A 314 9.90 -27.87 13.88
N GLU A 315 10.20 -27.21 15.00
CA GLU A 315 10.51 -25.78 15.04
C GLU A 315 11.79 -25.45 14.26
N GLY A 316 11.84 -24.25 13.69
CA GLY A 316 13.02 -23.71 13.02
C GLY A 316 13.79 -22.72 13.88
N LYS A 317 15.12 -22.71 13.75
CA LYS A 317 16.00 -21.73 14.39
C LYS A 317 16.14 -20.48 13.53
N ASN A 318 16.30 -20.67 12.22
CA ASN A 318 16.54 -19.62 11.21
C ASN A 318 15.32 -19.39 10.32
N PHE A 319 15.25 -18.23 9.65
CA PHE A 319 14.10 -17.84 8.81
C PHE A 319 13.70 -18.90 7.79
N GLU A 320 14.67 -19.40 7.05
CA GLU A 320 14.48 -20.44 6.05
C GLU A 320 14.07 -21.80 6.63
N GLU A 321 14.25 -22.04 7.93
CA GLU A 321 13.83 -23.29 8.55
C GLU A 321 12.35 -23.24 8.92
N TYR A 322 11.91 -22.18 9.62
CA TYR A 322 10.52 -22.10 10.04
C TYR A 322 9.59 -21.66 8.91
N PHE A 323 9.98 -20.67 8.10
CA PHE A 323 9.09 -20.11 7.07
C PHE A 323 8.90 -21.08 5.89
N TYR A 324 9.98 -21.68 5.39
CA TYR A 324 9.89 -22.70 4.33
C TYR A 324 9.08 -23.92 4.76
N SER A 325 9.18 -24.34 6.03
CA SER A 325 8.41 -25.49 6.52
C SER A 325 6.90 -25.22 6.51
N ILE A 326 6.49 -24.01 6.90
CA ILE A 326 5.08 -23.57 6.80
C ILE A 326 4.64 -23.53 5.34
N ARG A 327 5.43 -22.87 4.48
CA ARG A 327 5.17 -22.82 3.04
C ARG A 327 4.98 -24.21 2.47
N ASN A 328 5.92 -25.13 2.71
CA ASN A 328 5.87 -26.48 2.17
C ASN A 328 4.63 -27.25 2.66
N PHE A 329 4.25 -27.08 3.93
CA PHE A 329 3.01 -27.67 4.45
C PHE A 329 1.78 -27.09 3.77
N ILE A 330 1.67 -25.76 3.67
CA ILE A 330 0.53 -25.08 3.05
C ILE A 330 0.37 -25.49 1.58
N PHE A 331 1.44 -25.60 0.82
CA PHE A 331 1.34 -25.89 -0.61
C PHE A 331 1.08 -27.36 -0.94
N HIS A 332 1.46 -28.29 -0.06
CA HIS A 332 1.40 -29.73 -0.36
C HIS A 332 0.46 -30.53 0.55
N GLN A 333 0.08 -29.99 1.71
CA GLN A 333 -0.63 -30.70 2.77
C GLN A 333 -1.72 -29.85 3.44
N TYR A 334 -2.19 -28.77 2.82
CA TYR A 334 -3.23 -27.92 3.43
C TYR A 334 -4.53 -28.63 3.76
N ARG A 335 -4.86 -29.73 3.05
CA ARG A 335 -6.02 -30.58 3.39
C ARG A 335 -5.97 -31.15 4.81
N ASP A 336 -4.76 -31.24 5.38
CA ASP A 336 -4.49 -31.72 6.74
C ASP A 336 -4.39 -30.55 7.75
N PHE A 337 -4.67 -29.30 7.32
CA PHE A 337 -4.60 -28.12 8.18
C PHE A 337 -5.76 -28.10 9.19
N PRO A 338 -5.49 -27.95 10.50
CA PRO A 338 -6.56 -27.89 11.51
C PRO A 338 -7.41 -26.62 11.38
N ILE A 339 -8.71 -26.78 11.11
CA ILE A 339 -9.65 -25.66 10.89
C ILE A 339 -9.69 -24.70 12.09
N ASP A 340 -9.64 -25.23 13.31
CA ASP A 340 -9.67 -24.45 14.56
C ASP A 340 -8.37 -23.65 14.82
N LYS A 341 -7.37 -23.78 13.93
CA LYS A 341 -6.05 -23.15 14.06
C LYS A 341 -5.77 -22.12 12.97
N GLU A 342 -6.78 -21.73 12.20
CA GLU A 342 -6.64 -20.68 11.17
C GLU A 342 -6.09 -19.37 11.74
N GLN A 343 -6.42 -19.05 13.00
CA GLN A 343 -5.90 -17.86 13.68
C GLN A 343 -4.36 -17.84 13.76
N LEU A 344 -3.69 -18.98 13.94
CA LEU A 344 -2.23 -19.04 13.96
C LEU A 344 -1.63 -18.71 12.59
N LEU A 345 -2.32 -19.08 11.50
CA LEU A 345 -1.90 -18.67 10.15
C LEU A 345 -2.09 -17.16 9.95
N ARG A 346 -3.17 -16.59 10.48
CA ARG A 346 -3.40 -15.13 10.45
C ARG A 346 -2.32 -14.37 11.20
N GLU A 347 -1.84 -14.88 12.32
CA GLU A 347 -0.71 -14.29 13.06
C GLU A 347 0.59 -14.29 12.24
N VAL A 348 0.90 -15.41 11.56
CA VAL A 348 2.04 -15.47 10.63
C VAL A 348 1.90 -14.43 9.50
N ILE A 349 0.72 -14.32 8.91
CA ILE A 349 0.41 -13.34 7.85
C ILE A 349 0.57 -11.91 8.36
N TYR A 350 0.10 -11.63 9.57
CA TYR A 350 0.25 -10.33 10.22
C TYR A 350 1.73 -9.97 10.40
N ASP A 351 2.53 -10.89 10.91
CA ASP A 351 3.97 -10.66 11.13
C ASP A 351 4.73 -10.50 9.81
N VAL A 352 4.37 -11.25 8.76
CA VAL A 352 4.91 -11.07 7.41
C VAL A 352 4.55 -9.68 6.88
N ARG A 353 3.29 -9.27 7.00
CA ARG A 353 2.82 -7.95 6.57
C ARG A 353 3.56 -6.83 7.30
N ASP A 354 3.74 -6.96 8.60
CA ASP A 354 4.48 -5.97 9.38
C ASP A 354 5.94 -5.87 8.93
N TRP A 355 6.59 -6.99 8.63
CA TRP A 355 7.97 -7.00 8.15
C TRP A 355 8.16 -6.55 6.68
N LEU A 356 7.13 -6.70 5.85
CA LEU A 356 7.22 -6.52 4.39
C LEU A 356 7.83 -5.18 3.93
N PRO A 357 7.45 -4.01 4.49
CA PRO A 357 8.04 -2.73 4.09
C PRO A 357 9.54 -2.66 4.34
N ASP A 358 10.01 -3.24 5.46
CA ASP A 358 11.43 -3.30 5.79
C ASP A 358 12.17 -4.21 4.80
N MET A 359 11.63 -5.39 4.50
CA MET A 359 12.22 -6.31 3.54
C MET A 359 12.35 -5.69 2.14
N LEU A 360 11.27 -5.13 1.59
CA LEU A 360 11.24 -4.62 0.22
C LEU A 360 12.05 -3.32 0.06
N CYS A 361 12.04 -2.45 1.05
CA CYS A 361 12.81 -1.20 1.02
C CYS A 361 14.31 -1.43 1.15
N SER A 362 14.73 -2.42 1.94
CA SER A 362 16.14 -2.76 2.17
C SER A 362 16.73 -3.69 1.12
N PHE A 363 15.91 -4.32 0.27
CA PHE A 363 16.36 -5.23 -0.77
C PHE A 363 17.42 -4.59 -1.66
N ARG A 364 18.62 -5.17 -1.73
CA ARG A 364 19.70 -4.72 -2.63
C ARG A 364 20.34 -5.92 -3.31
N LYS A 365 20.56 -5.82 -4.63
CA LYS A 365 21.36 -6.79 -5.39
C LYS A 365 22.83 -6.60 -4.99
N PRO A 366 23.52 -7.63 -4.49
CA PRO A 366 24.93 -7.49 -4.13
C PRO A 366 25.73 -7.23 -5.41
N THR A 367 26.51 -6.14 -5.37
CA THR A 367 27.48 -5.75 -6.41
C THR A 367 28.58 -6.77 -6.58
#